data_AF-A0A2N2MVM6-F1
#
_entry.id   AF-A0A2N2MVM6-F1
#
_cell.length_a   1.000
_cell.length_b   1.000
_cell.length_c   1.000
_cell.angle_alpha   90.00
_cell.angle_beta   90.00
_cell.angle_gamma   90.00
#
_symmetry.space_group_name_H-M   'P 1'
#
loop_
_entity.id
_entity.type
_entity.pdbx_description
1 polymer ?
#
loop_
_entity_poly.entity_id
_entity_poly.type
_entity_poly.pdbx_seq_one_letter_code
_entity_poly.pdbx_strand_id
1 'polypeptide(L)'
;MPLDLKNLSVQNISQLAFDLKVDEIEVTDVVSPAEAQRRSDVALTALKLKFKADQEALERFEAESKVYWSKKIEEKSDEKIPLPVKPNTFGWEEDFFLLMNQGWPWRVAVYIAWAGSPKVGRWPKTQEDLAINVLGLTSDRQISEWRKNNPAIDEMIGIMQAMPLLSHRRDIFEALATSASDPSSKGAQDRKTALTMTGDYVPRLKVEDDRPKTNAKEYTDEELDQAAARLKKKLGIEQEDKEKDDE
;
A
#
# COMPACT_ATOMS: atom_id res chain seq x y z
N MET A 1 -12.44 11.63 34.44
CA MET A 1 -11.65 12.85 34.75
C MET A 1 -11.77 13.80 33.56
N PRO A 2 -12.06 15.10 33.76
CA PRO A 2 -12.12 16.06 32.65
C PRO A 2 -10.70 16.32 32.12
N LEU A 3 -10.51 16.15 30.81
CA LEU A 3 -9.24 16.38 30.12
C LEU A 3 -8.98 17.88 29.98
N ASP A 4 -7.80 18.33 30.42
CA ASP A 4 -7.35 19.72 30.29
C ASP A 4 -6.78 19.95 28.88
N LEU A 5 -7.56 20.64 28.04
CA LEU A 5 -7.27 20.92 26.63
C LEU A 5 -6.16 21.97 26.42
N LYS A 6 -5.61 22.56 27.50
CA LYS A 6 -4.60 23.62 27.37
C LYS A 6 -3.15 23.12 27.30
N ASN A 7 -2.93 21.83 27.57
CA ASN A 7 -1.62 21.19 27.50
C ASN A 7 -1.53 20.18 26.33
N LEU A 8 -2.09 20.50 25.17
CA LEU A 8 -1.91 19.70 23.95
C LEU A 8 -0.53 19.96 23.32
N SER A 9 0.54 19.49 23.97
CA SER A 9 1.81 19.30 23.28
C SER A 9 1.72 18.02 22.42
N VAL A 10 2.55 17.91 21.38
CA VAL A 10 2.61 16.73 20.49
C VAL A 10 2.79 15.42 21.29
N GLN A 11 3.35 15.49 22.50
CA GLN A 11 3.51 14.34 23.40
C GLN A 11 2.19 13.83 24.01
N ASN A 12 1.17 14.69 24.13
CA ASN A 12 -0.12 14.32 24.73
C ASN A 12 -1.12 13.78 23.70
N ILE A 13 -0.89 14.00 22.40
CA ILE A 13 -1.60 13.27 21.34
C ILE A 13 -1.11 11.82 21.30
N SER A 14 0.17 11.55 21.61
CA SER A 14 0.72 10.20 21.80
C SER A 14 0.03 9.44 22.93
N GLN A 15 -0.32 10.13 24.03
CA GLN A 15 -1.01 9.53 25.19
C GLN A 15 -2.47 9.16 24.92
N LEU A 16 -3.13 9.76 23.93
CA LEU A 16 -4.50 9.39 23.54
C LEU A 16 -4.55 8.21 22.57
N ALA A 17 -3.43 7.85 21.94
CA ALA A 17 -3.41 6.82 20.89
C ALA A 17 -3.07 5.42 21.42
N PHE A 18 -2.25 5.26 22.45
CA PHE A 18 -1.75 3.94 22.83
C PHE A 18 -1.45 3.81 24.32
N ASP A 19 -2.46 3.57 25.16
CA ASP A 19 -2.30 2.90 26.46
C ASP A 19 -2.06 1.38 26.26
N LEU A 20 -1.33 1.06 25.20
CA LEU A 20 -1.03 -0.27 24.72
C LEU A 20 0.36 -0.55 25.25
N LYS A 21 0.40 -1.24 26.39
CA LYS A 21 1.63 -1.86 26.88
C LYS A 21 2.03 -2.87 25.82
N VAL A 22 2.85 -2.43 24.86
CA VAL A 22 3.54 -3.33 23.94
C VAL A 22 4.67 -3.93 24.75
N ASP A 23 4.31 -4.84 25.65
CA ASP A 23 5.29 -5.69 26.31
C ASP A 23 5.96 -6.47 25.18
N GLU A 24 7.26 -6.25 24.98
CA GLU A 24 8.05 -7.01 24.04
C GLU A 24 7.99 -8.47 24.51
N ILE A 25 7.17 -9.28 23.85
CA ILE A 25 6.86 -10.63 24.33
C ILE A 25 8.16 -11.43 24.31
N GLU A 26 8.74 -11.62 25.49
CA GLU A 26 9.86 -12.53 25.73
C GLU A 26 9.33 -13.96 25.61
N VAL A 27 9.22 -14.47 24.38
CA VAL A 27 8.91 -15.89 24.17
C VAL A 27 10.12 -16.73 24.56
N THR A 28 9.83 -17.76 25.34
CA THR A 28 10.71 -18.53 26.20
C THR A 28 11.58 -19.59 25.47
N ASP A 29 12.68 -19.94 26.13
CA ASP A 29 13.25 -21.30 26.31
C ASP A 29 14.57 -21.74 25.63
N VAL A 30 15.25 -20.96 24.79
CA VAL A 30 16.55 -21.41 24.23
C VAL A 30 17.74 -20.53 24.60
N VAL A 31 17.52 -19.25 24.90
CA VAL A 31 18.59 -18.27 25.08
C VAL A 31 18.37 -17.54 26.40
N SER A 32 19.44 -17.38 27.19
CA SER A 32 19.39 -16.62 28.44
C SER A 32 18.93 -15.18 28.18
N PRO A 33 18.08 -14.57 29.04
CA PRO A 33 17.63 -13.18 28.88
C PRO A 33 18.79 -12.20 28.66
N ALA A 34 19.92 -12.42 29.35
CA ALA A 34 21.11 -11.59 29.19
C ALA A 34 21.75 -11.71 27.79
N GLU A 35 21.71 -12.90 27.18
CA GLU A 35 22.22 -13.11 25.83
C GLU A 35 21.24 -12.57 24.78
N ALA A 36 19.93 -12.69 24.99
CA ALA A 36 18.92 -12.07 24.15
C ALA A 36 19.08 -10.54 24.10
N GLN A 37 19.33 -9.90 25.25
CA GLN A 37 19.60 -8.46 25.32
C GLN A 37 20.89 -8.10 24.58
N ARG A 38 21.97 -8.87 24.75
CA ARG A 38 23.22 -8.63 23.99
C ARG A 38 23.01 -8.71 22.49
N ARG A 39 22.27 -9.72 22.01
CA ARG A 39 21.92 -9.84 20.59
C ARG A 39 21.10 -8.64 20.12
N SER A 40 20.16 -8.17 20.94
CA SER A 40 19.39 -6.94 20.72
C SER A 40 20.29 -5.73 20.49
N ASP A 41 21.22 -5.49 21.42
CA ASP A 41 22.06 -4.29 21.42
C ASP A 41 23.07 -4.34 20.26
N VAL A 42 23.62 -5.53 19.97
CA VAL A 42 24.50 -5.76 18.81
C VAL A 42 23.73 -5.54 17.50
N ALA A 43 22.50 -6.03 17.40
CA ALA A 43 21.66 -5.82 16.22
C ALA A 43 21.33 -4.34 16.01
N LEU A 44 20.95 -3.62 17.07
CA LEU A 44 20.67 -2.18 17.01
C LEU A 44 21.90 -1.35 16.62
N THR A 45 23.07 -1.69 17.16
CA THR A 45 24.33 -1.00 16.80
C THR A 45 24.74 -1.29 15.36
N ALA A 46 24.61 -2.53 14.89
CA ALA A 46 24.84 -2.89 13.50
C ALA A 46 23.87 -2.16 12.55
N LEU A 47 22.59 -2.04 12.92
CA LEU A 47 21.60 -1.30 12.16
C LEU A 47 21.94 0.19 12.04
N LYS A 48 22.31 0.83 13.15
CA LYS A 48 22.74 2.25 13.15
C LYS A 48 23.98 2.49 12.30
N LEU A 49 24.95 1.57 12.35
CA LEU A 49 26.15 1.63 11.51
C LEU A 49 25.79 1.49 10.03
N LYS A 50 24.84 0.61 9.70
CA LYS A 50 24.34 0.43 8.34
C LYS A 50 23.68 1.71 7.82
N PHE A 51 22.79 2.32 8.60
CA PHE A 51 22.16 3.61 8.27
C PHE A 51 23.19 4.71 8.02
N LYS A 52 24.19 4.84 8.90
CA LYS A 52 25.27 5.80 8.69
C LYS A 52 26.04 5.56 7.38
N ALA A 53 26.38 4.30 7.08
CA ALA A 53 27.08 3.96 5.85
C ALA A 53 26.25 4.27 4.59
N ASP A 54 24.93 4.07 4.66
CA ASP A 54 23.99 4.39 3.60
C ASP A 54 23.85 5.92 3.39
N GLN A 55 23.79 6.70 4.47
CA GLN A 55 23.81 8.17 4.42
C GLN A 55 25.10 8.68 3.78
N GLU A 56 26.26 8.19 4.21
CA GLU A 56 27.56 8.55 3.63
C GLU A 56 27.64 8.20 2.13
N ALA A 57 27.04 7.07 1.73
CA ALA A 57 26.98 6.69 0.32
C ALA A 57 26.10 7.66 -0.49
N LEU A 58 24.97 8.10 0.07
CA LEU A 58 24.09 9.09 -0.56
C LEU A 58 24.79 10.44 -0.74
N GLU A 59 25.46 10.92 0.31
CA GLU A 59 26.22 12.18 0.26
C GLU A 59 27.33 12.15 -0.79
N ARG A 60 28.06 11.03 -0.89
CA ARG A 60 29.07 10.83 -1.94
C ARG A 60 28.45 10.89 -3.33
N PHE A 61 27.32 10.21 -3.53
CA PHE A 61 26.60 10.23 -4.80
C PHE A 61 26.10 11.63 -5.16
N GLU A 62 25.60 12.41 -4.20
CA GLU A 62 25.17 13.79 -4.42
C GLU A 62 26.36 14.69 -4.81
N ALA A 63 27.50 14.53 -4.14
CA ALA A 63 28.72 15.25 -4.48
C ALA A 63 29.22 14.90 -5.90
N GLU A 64 29.28 13.61 -6.24
CA GLU A 64 29.65 13.13 -7.58
C GLU A 64 28.68 13.62 -8.66
N SER A 65 27.38 13.58 -8.36
CA SER A 65 26.33 14.08 -9.25
C SER A 65 26.45 15.57 -9.50
N LYS A 66 26.72 16.36 -8.46
CA LYS A 66 26.94 17.80 -8.60
C LYS A 66 28.13 18.09 -9.51
N VAL A 67 29.24 17.39 -9.32
CA VAL A 67 30.43 17.50 -10.19
C VAL A 67 30.11 17.08 -11.62
N TYR A 68 29.38 15.97 -11.80
CA TYR A 68 28.95 15.49 -13.11
C TYR A 68 28.13 16.55 -13.87
N TRP A 69 27.11 17.12 -13.23
CA TRP A 69 26.25 18.12 -13.85
C TRP A 69 27.00 19.42 -14.16
N SER A 70 27.92 19.85 -13.30
CA SER A 70 28.78 21.00 -13.60
C SER A 70 29.64 20.76 -14.84
N LYS A 71 30.31 19.61 -14.94
CA LYS A 71 31.13 19.26 -16.12
C LYS A 71 30.29 19.20 -17.40
N LYS A 72 29.12 18.57 -17.35
CA LYS A 72 28.22 18.45 -18.50
C LYS A 72 27.70 19.80 -19.02
N ILE A 73 27.64 20.82 -18.17
CA ILE A 73 27.26 22.19 -18.57
C ILE A 73 28.44 22.90 -19.26
N GLU A 74 29.67 22.67 -18.80
CA GLU A 74 30.89 23.28 -19.34
C GLU A 74 31.36 22.61 -20.65
N GLU A 75 31.41 21.29 -20.67
CA GLU A 75 31.66 20.48 -21.86
C GLU A 75 30.36 20.38 -22.68
N LYS A 76 30.15 21.33 -23.59
CA LYS A 76 29.17 21.20 -24.70
C LYS A 76 29.58 20.10 -25.71
N SER A 77 30.34 19.09 -25.31
CA SER A 77 30.73 17.97 -26.15
C SER A 77 29.70 16.84 -26.01
N ASP A 78 29.38 16.18 -27.12
CA ASP A 78 28.52 14.98 -27.14
C ASP A 78 29.21 13.73 -26.54
N GLU A 79 30.32 13.90 -25.81
CA GLU A 79 31.00 12.80 -25.15
C GLU A 79 30.14 12.26 -23.99
N LYS A 80 29.92 10.95 -24.02
CA LYS A 80 29.12 10.25 -23.01
C LYS A 80 29.87 10.18 -21.69
N ILE A 81 29.77 11.22 -20.88
CA ILE A 81 30.21 11.17 -19.49
C ILE A 81 29.34 10.12 -18.76
N PRO A 82 29.92 9.10 -18.11
CA PRO A 82 29.16 8.09 -17.40
C PRO A 82 28.38 8.73 -16.25
N LEU A 83 27.08 8.44 -16.19
CA LEU A 83 26.20 8.93 -15.12
C LEU A 83 26.63 8.28 -13.80
N PRO A 84 26.73 9.04 -12.70
CA PRO A 84 26.89 8.45 -11.38
C PRO A 84 25.68 7.55 -11.10
N VAL A 85 25.93 6.41 -10.46
CA VAL A 85 24.89 5.43 -10.14
C VAL A 85 24.39 5.70 -8.72
N LYS A 86 23.07 5.92 -8.57
CA LYS A 86 22.48 6.15 -7.25
C LYS A 86 22.69 4.91 -6.37
N PRO A 87 23.24 5.06 -5.15
CA PRO A 87 23.38 3.94 -4.23
C PRO A 87 22.00 3.39 -3.87
N ASN A 88 21.93 2.07 -3.70
CA ASN A 88 20.72 1.39 -3.27
C ASN A 88 20.54 1.59 -1.76
N THR A 89 20.03 2.75 -1.35
CA THR A 89 19.77 3.06 0.06
C THR A 89 18.45 2.45 0.51
N PHE A 90 18.38 2.07 1.78
CA PHE A 90 17.14 1.54 2.37
C PHE A 90 16.16 2.69 2.62
N GLY A 91 15.04 2.69 1.90
CA GLY A 91 14.10 3.80 1.91
C GLY A 91 13.21 3.94 3.15
N TRP A 92 13.47 3.21 4.24
CA TRP A 92 12.60 3.19 5.43
C TRP A 92 13.30 3.68 6.72
N GLU A 93 14.52 4.22 6.61
CA GLU A 93 15.25 4.75 7.77
C GLU A 93 14.53 5.92 8.46
N GLU A 94 14.05 6.89 7.69
CA GLU A 94 13.30 8.05 8.20
C GLU A 94 12.04 7.61 8.94
N ASP A 95 11.31 6.65 8.35
CA ASP A 95 10.13 6.02 8.92
C ASP A 95 10.44 5.34 10.27
N PHE A 96 11.58 4.67 10.38
CA PHE A 96 12.02 4.05 11.64
C PHE A 96 12.23 5.11 12.73
N PHE A 97 12.93 6.21 12.44
CA PHE A 97 13.14 7.27 13.42
C PHE A 97 11.84 7.97 13.80
N LEU A 98 10.93 8.16 12.85
CA LEU A 98 9.60 8.70 13.12
C LEU A 98 8.84 7.81 14.12
N LEU A 99 8.84 6.50 13.92
CA LEU A 99 8.18 5.54 14.81
C LEU A 99 8.84 5.45 16.19
N MET A 100 10.18 5.52 16.24
CA MET A 100 10.92 5.62 17.50
C MET A 100 10.52 6.87 18.29
N ASN A 101 10.38 8.01 17.63
CA ASN A 101 9.94 9.27 18.24
C ASN A 101 8.48 9.22 18.72
N GLN A 102 7.65 8.36 18.12
CA GLN A 102 6.28 8.09 18.55
C GLN A 102 6.20 7.11 19.74
N GLY A 103 7.33 6.56 20.20
CA GLY A 103 7.39 5.67 21.36
C GLY A 103 7.22 4.18 21.03
N TRP A 104 7.27 3.79 19.76
CA TRP A 104 7.24 2.37 19.40
C TRP A 104 8.54 1.67 19.85
N PRO A 105 8.46 0.42 20.37
CA PRO A 105 9.64 -0.38 20.62
C PRO A 105 10.45 -0.55 19.34
N TRP A 106 11.77 -0.42 19.42
CA TRP A 106 12.62 -0.30 18.22
C TRP A 106 12.46 -1.48 17.24
N ARG A 107 12.28 -2.71 17.72
CA ARG A 107 12.06 -3.88 16.84
C ARG A 107 10.74 -3.80 16.08
N VAL A 108 9.70 -3.37 16.77
CA VAL A 108 8.36 -3.18 16.19
C VAL A 108 8.40 -2.00 15.22
N ALA A 109 9.08 -0.91 15.57
CA ALA A 109 9.30 0.24 14.70
C ALA A 109 10.04 -0.16 13.40
N VAL A 110 11.12 -0.95 13.50
CA VAL A 110 11.83 -1.48 12.33
C VAL A 110 10.89 -2.34 11.47
N TYR A 111 10.09 -3.21 12.08
CA TYR A 111 9.13 -4.03 11.33
C TYR A 111 8.09 -3.18 10.59
N ILE A 112 7.49 -2.20 11.28
CA ILE A 112 6.48 -1.31 10.69
C ILE A 112 7.10 -0.51 9.53
N ALA A 113 8.27 0.10 9.73
CA ALA A 113 8.97 0.85 8.69
C ALA A 113 9.29 -0.03 7.47
N TRP A 114 9.85 -1.23 7.72
CA TRP A 114 10.13 -2.21 6.68
C TRP A 114 8.86 -2.65 5.93
N ALA A 115 7.78 -2.97 6.65
CA ALA A 115 6.53 -3.43 6.06
C ALA A 115 5.75 -2.32 5.34
N GLY A 116 5.88 -1.08 5.79
CA GLY A 116 5.33 0.12 5.16
C GLY A 116 6.02 0.47 3.84
N SER A 117 7.29 0.12 3.69
CA SER A 117 8.07 0.44 2.48
C SER A 117 7.65 -0.38 1.23
N PRO A 118 7.82 0.15 0.00
CA PRO A 118 7.53 -0.59 -1.23
C PRO A 118 8.36 -1.88 -1.39
N LYS A 119 7.73 -2.97 -1.85
CA LYS A 119 8.38 -4.29 -1.99
C LYS A 119 9.66 -4.27 -2.86
N VAL A 120 9.69 -3.44 -3.91
CA VAL A 120 10.81 -3.40 -4.87
C VAL A 120 12.10 -2.90 -4.20
N GLY A 121 12.01 -1.82 -3.42
CA GLY A 121 13.15 -1.20 -2.73
C GLY A 121 13.44 -1.75 -1.33
N ARG A 122 12.66 -2.74 -0.89
CA ARG A 122 12.76 -3.26 0.47
C ARG A 122 14.05 -4.05 0.68
N TRP A 123 14.72 -3.79 1.81
CA TRP A 123 15.80 -4.59 2.35
C TRP A 123 15.59 -4.75 3.86
N PRO A 124 15.77 -5.96 4.42
CA PRO A 124 15.92 -7.25 3.74
C PRO A 124 14.72 -7.62 2.85
N LYS A 125 14.86 -8.62 1.96
CA LYS A 125 13.79 -8.96 0.99
C LYS A 125 12.65 -9.73 1.62
N THR A 126 12.94 -10.57 2.61
CA THR A 126 11.95 -11.41 3.29
C THR A 126 11.78 -11.01 4.74
N GLN A 127 10.63 -11.36 5.33
CA GLN A 127 10.37 -11.14 6.75
C GLN A 127 11.30 -11.98 7.64
N GLU A 128 11.64 -13.19 7.19
CA GLU A 128 12.59 -14.07 7.87
C GLU A 128 14.00 -13.47 7.91
N ASP A 129 14.48 -12.93 6.78
CA ASP A 129 15.78 -12.25 6.73
C ASP A 129 15.81 -11.02 7.66
N LEU A 130 14.70 -10.28 7.77
CA LEU A 130 14.59 -9.17 8.71
C LEU A 130 14.69 -9.66 10.16
N ALA A 131 13.92 -10.70 10.50
CA ALA A 131 13.90 -11.25 11.84
C ALA A 131 15.31 -11.69 12.28
N ILE A 132 16.00 -12.45 11.43
CA ILE A 132 17.30 -13.05 11.77
C ILE A 132 18.44 -12.04 11.64
N ASN A 133 18.58 -11.39 10.48
CA ASN A 133 19.77 -10.61 10.17
C ASN A 133 19.73 -9.18 10.71
N VAL A 134 18.54 -8.62 10.97
CA VAL A 134 18.39 -7.22 11.40
C VAL A 134 17.88 -7.11 12.82
N LEU A 135 16.87 -7.90 13.19
CA LEU A 135 16.30 -7.84 14.54
C LEU A 135 17.06 -8.72 15.54
N GLY A 136 17.84 -9.71 15.07
CA GLY A 136 18.52 -10.66 15.95
C GLY A 136 17.54 -11.62 16.66
N LEU A 137 16.37 -11.86 16.06
CA LEU A 137 15.40 -12.86 16.48
C LEU A 137 15.82 -14.24 15.95
N THR A 138 15.27 -15.30 16.53
CA THR A 138 15.51 -16.67 16.07
C THR A 138 14.65 -17.05 14.88
N SER A 139 13.45 -16.47 14.76
CA SER A 139 12.50 -16.74 13.68
C SER A 139 11.52 -15.59 13.50
N ASP A 140 10.83 -15.58 12.36
CA ASP A 140 9.76 -14.63 12.04
C ASP A 140 8.43 -14.92 12.80
N ARG A 141 8.35 -16.03 13.52
CA ARG A 141 7.19 -16.40 14.35
C ARG A 141 6.88 -15.34 15.40
N GLN A 142 7.91 -14.72 15.98
CA GLN A 142 7.75 -13.65 16.96
C GLN A 142 7.06 -12.43 16.32
N ILE A 143 7.41 -12.07 15.08
CA ILE A 143 6.75 -10.99 14.34
C ILE A 143 5.27 -11.33 14.11
N SER A 144 4.97 -12.58 13.75
CA SER A 144 3.58 -13.03 13.56
C SER A 144 2.76 -12.96 14.87
N GLU A 145 3.39 -13.24 16.00
CA GLU A 145 2.78 -13.14 17.32
C GLU A 145 2.56 -11.68 17.75
N TRP A 146 3.53 -10.79 17.49
CA TRP A 146 3.36 -9.36 17.71
C TRP A 146 2.14 -8.80 16.97
N ARG A 147 1.94 -9.17 15.70
CA ARG A 147 0.79 -8.72 14.91
C ARG A 147 -0.55 -9.26 15.44
N LYS A 148 -0.57 -10.51 15.91
CA LYS A 148 -1.78 -11.11 16.49
C LYS A 148 -2.18 -10.43 17.79
N ASN A 149 -1.19 -10.10 18.63
CA ASN A 149 -1.43 -9.52 19.94
C ASN A 149 -1.60 -7.99 19.89
N ASN A 150 -1.04 -7.33 18.87
CA ASN A 150 -1.12 -5.90 18.66
C ASN A 150 -1.57 -5.56 17.22
N PRO A 151 -2.90 -5.45 16.97
CA PRO A 151 -3.43 -5.14 15.65
C PRO A 151 -3.07 -3.73 15.17
N ALA A 152 -2.68 -2.82 16.07
CA ALA A 152 -2.25 -1.48 15.68
C ALA A 152 -0.94 -1.45 14.88
N ILE A 153 -0.16 -2.52 14.92
CA ILE A 153 0.98 -2.70 14.01
C ILE A 153 0.49 -2.66 12.56
N ASP A 154 -0.60 -3.38 12.25
CA ASP A 154 -1.14 -3.46 10.90
C ASP A 154 -1.83 -2.15 10.48
N GLU A 155 -2.51 -1.48 11.41
CA GLU A 155 -3.07 -0.16 11.18
C GLU A 155 -1.98 0.87 10.87
N MET A 156 -0.89 0.88 11.65
CA MET A 156 0.23 1.77 11.42
C MET A 156 0.91 1.48 10.08
N ILE A 157 1.10 0.21 9.71
CA ILE A 157 1.61 -0.15 8.37
C ILE A 157 0.73 0.45 7.27
N GLY A 158 -0.59 0.38 7.41
CA GLY A 158 -1.53 1.00 6.47
C GLY A 158 -1.39 2.51 6.40
N ILE A 159 -1.25 3.18 7.55
CA ILE A 159 -1.00 4.63 7.63
C ILE A 159 0.31 4.98 6.91
N MET A 160 1.40 4.27 7.21
CA MET A 160 2.71 4.52 6.59
C MET A 160 2.68 4.36 5.07
N GLN A 161 1.96 3.35 4.56
CA GLN A 161 1.76 3.16 3.12
C GLN A 161 0.93 4.30 2.48
N ALA A 162 -0.01 4.89 3.22
CA ALA A 162 -0.81 6.00 2.76
C ALA A 162 -0.11 7.36 2.91
N MET A 163 0.87 7.50 3.81
CA MET A 163 1.50 8.78 4.12
C MET A 163 2.06 9.52 2.90
N PRO A 164 2.82 8.89 1.98
CA PRO A 164 3.32 9.59 0.79
C PRO A 164 2.20 10.19 -0.07
N LEU A 165 1.09 9.47 -0.21
CA LEU A 165 -0.08 9.95 -0.94
C LEU A 165 -0.76 11.13 -0.22
N LEU A 166 -0.85 11.05 1.12
CA LEU A 166 -1.44 12.09 1.94
C LEU A 166 -0.59 13.37 1.97
N SER A 167 0.74 13.25 1.97
CA SER A 167 1.66 14.39 1.90
C SER A 167 1.48 15.19 0.61
N HIS A 168 1.23 14.52 -0.51
CA HIS A 168 0.97 15.16 -1.80
C HIS A 168 -0.50 15.50 -2.06
N ARG A 169 -1.39 15.25 -1.09
CA ARG A 169 -2.84 15.44 -1.26
C ARG A 169 -3.17 16.85 -1.77
N ARG A 170 -2.54 17.88 -1.18
CA ARG A 170 -2.75 19.27 -1.57
C ARG A 170 -2.30 19.52 -3.01
N ASP A 171 -1.09 19.11 -3.35
CA ASP A 171 -0.50 19.31 -4.69
C ASP A 171 -1.36 18.63 -5.76
N ILE A 172 -1.88 17.43 -5.46
CA ILE A 172 -2.78 16.69 -6.35
C ILE A 172 -4.08 17.48 -6.57
N PHE A 173 -4.66 18.07 -5.51
CA PHE A 173 -5.86 18.90 -5.66
C PHE A 173 -5.60 20.20 -6.42
N GLU A 174 -4.47 20.86 -6.19
CA GLU A 174 -4.10 22.07 -6.92
C GLU A 174 -3.85 21.77 -8.41
N ALA A 175 -3.18 20.65 -8.71
CA ALA A 175 -2.99 20.17 -10.08
C ALA A 175 -4.33 19.83 -10.75
N LEU A 176 -5.23 19.15 -10.04
CA LEU A 176 -6.58 18.84 -10.53
C LEU A 176 -7.36 20.13 -10.82
N ALA A 177 -7.35 21.11 -9.92
CA ALA A 177 -8.05 22.38 -10.09
C ALA A 177 -7.49 23.16 -11.29
N THR A 178 -6.16 23.18 -11.45
CA THR A 178 -5.49 23.82 -12.58
C THR A 178 -5.88 23.16 -13.90
N SER A 179 -5.82 21.83 -13.97
CA SER A 179 -6.18 21.06 -15.17
C SER A 179 -7.67 21.19 -15.51
N ALA A 180 -8.55 21.14 -14.51
CA ALA A 180 -9.99 21.31 -14.70
C ALA A 180 -10.36 22.71 -15.21
N SER A 181 -9.60 23.73 -14.82
CA SER A 181 -9.84 25.12 -15.25
C SER A 181 -9.42 25.40 -16.70
N ASP A 182 -8.64 24.54 -17.35
CA ASP A 182 -8.24 24.71 -18.75
C ASP A 182 -9.47 24.60 -19.67
N PRO A 183 -9.85 25.67 -20.41
CA PRO A 183 -11.02 25.63 -21.31
C PRO A 183 -10.91 24.59 -22.44
N SER A 184 -9.72 24.03 -22.69
CA SER A 184 -9.51 23.01 -23.71
C SER A 184 -10.28 21.71 -23.43
N SER A 185 -10.38 20.86 -24.46
CA SER A 185 -10.96 19.51 -24.33
C SER A 185 -10.12 18.59 -23.45
N LYS A 186 -8.83 18.89 -23.23
CA LYS A 186 -7.93 18.07 -22.41
C LYS A 186 -8.33 18.07 -20.93
N GLY A 187 -8.82 19.20 -20.43
CA GLY A 187 -9.31 19.33 -19.05
C GLY A 187 -10.72 18.76 -18.82
N ALA A 188 -11.40 18.23 -19.85
CA ALA A 188 -12.80 17.79 -19.73
C ALA A 188 -12.97 16.61 -18.76
N GLN A 189 -12.02 15.68 -18.72
CA GLN A 189 -12.04 14.55 -17.79
C GLN A 189 -11.85 15.01 -16.35
N ASP A 190 -10.91 15.91 -16.12
CA ASP A 190 -10.61 16.44 -14.78
C ASP A 190 -11.74 17.33 -14.25
N ARG A 191 -12.40 18.12 -15.11
CA ARG A 191 -13.65 18.81 -14.76
C ARG A 191 -14.73 17.85 -14.32
N LYS A 192 -14.94 16.76 -15.08
CA LYS A 192 -15.94 15.76 -14.72
C LYS A 192 -15.62 15.13 -13.37
N THR A 193 -14.35 14.79 -13.14
CA THR A 193 -13.88 14.28 -11.85
C THR A 193 -14.13 15.29 -10.73
N ALA A 194 -13.72 16.55 -10.89
CA ALA A 194 -13.89 17.60 -9.90
C ALA A 194 -15.37 17.88 -9.57
N LEU A 195 -16.23 17.95 -10.59
CA LEU A 195 -17.69 18.10 -10.42
C LEU A 195 -18.33 16.87 -9.77
N THR A 196 -17.77 15.67 -9.99
CA THR A 196 -18.21 14.46 -9.28
C THR A 196 -17.82 14.51 -7.81
N MET A 197 -16.60 14.94 -7.50
CA MET A 197 -16.09 15.03 -6.11
C MET A 197 -16.84 16.10 -5.29
N THR A 198 -17.28 17.19 -5.94
CA THR A 198 -18.09 18.26 -5.32
C THR A 198 -19.57 17.91 -5.23
N GLY A 199 -20.03 16.91 -5.98
CA GLY A 199 -21.42 16.47 -6.03
C GLY A 199 -22.28 17.21 -7.06
N ASP A 200 -21.73 18.20 -7.77
CA ASP A 200 -22.41 18.95 -8.83
C ASP A 200 -22.72 18.08 -10.07
N TYR A 201 -21.96 17.00 -10.26
CA TYR A 201 -22.19 16.03 -11.32
C TYR A 201 -22.39 14.63 -10.74
N VAL A 202 -23.56 14.06 -10.99
CA VAL A 202 -23.85 12.65 -10.71
C VAL A 202 -23.66 11.85 -12.00
N PRO A 203 -22.66 10.93 -12.07
CA PRO A 203 -22.55 10.03 -13.19
C PRO A 203 -23.84 9.22 -13.28
N ARG A 204 -24.51 9.25 -14.43
CA ARG A 204 -25.61 8.30 -14.69
C ARG A 204 -24.99 6.91 -14.64
N LEU A 205 -25.28 6.15 -13.57
CA LEU A 205 -25.02 4.72 -13.60
C LEU A 205 -25.72 4.20 -14.85
N LYS A 206 -24.98 3.49 -15.71
CA LYS A 206 -25.63 2.62 -16.67
C LYS A 206 -26.39 1.61 -15.81
N VAL A 207 -27.68 1.85 -15.61
CA VAL A 207 -28.60 0.79 -15.23
C VAL A 207 -28.31 -0.32 -16.24
N GLU A 208 -27.94 -1.52 -15.75
CA GLU A 208 -27.85 -2.68 -16.60
C GLU A 208 -29.22 -2.79 -17.26
N ASP A 209 -29.19 -2.41 -18.53
CA ASP A 209 -30.37 -2.25 -19.34
C ASP A 209 -30.90 -3.68 -19.48
N ASP A 210 -32.07 -3.95 -18.90
CA ASP A 210 -32.94 -5.11 -19.18
C ASP A 210 -33.36 -5.04 -20.67
N ARG A 211 -32.37 -4.93 -21.56
CA ARG A 211 -32.59 -4.92 -23.00
C ARG A 211 -33.23 -6.26 -23.30
N PRO A 212 -34.38 -6.26 -23.98
CA PRO A 212 -34.94 -7.51 -24.45
C PRO A 212 -33.86 -8.21 -25.28
N LYS A 213 -33.45 -9.40 -24.85
CA LYS A 213 -32.49 -10.25 -25.56
C LYS A 213 -32.97 -10.37 -27.01
N THR A 214 -32.24 -9.79 -27.95
CA THR A 214 -32.68 -9.72 -29.36
C THR A 214 -32.16 -10.89 -30.20
N ASN A 215 -31.18 -11.64 -29.69
CA ASN A 215 -30.59 -12.77 -30.40
C ASN A 215 -30.89 -14.10 -29.72
N ALA A 216 -31.18 -15.12 -30.53
CA ALA A 216 -31.43 -16.49 -30.06
C ALA A 216 -30.26 -17.11 -29.29
N LYS A 217 -29.02 -16.62 -29.48
CA LYS A 217 -27.82 -17.07 -28.76
C LYS A 217 -27.70 -16.54 -27.33
N GLU A 218 -28.53 -15.57 -26.94
CA GLU A 218 -28.52 -14.96 -25.61
C GLU A 218 -29.51 -15.66 -24.65
N TYR A 219 -30.32 -16.58 -25.19
CA TYR A 219 -31.23 -17.43 -24.43
C TYR A 219 -30.54 -18.73 -24.07
N THR A 220 -30.79 -19.21 -22.85
CA THR A 220 -30.41 -20.58 -22.45
C THR A 220 -31.35 -21.58 -23.12
N ASP A 221 -30.89 -22.81 -23.32
CA ASP A 221 -31.69 -23.87 -23.98
C ASP A 221 -33.04 -24.08 -23.27
N GLU A 222 -33.07 -23.95 -21.94
CA GLU A 222 -34.29 -24.01 -21.12
C GLU A 222 -35.27 -22.84 -21.40
N GLU A 223 -34.76 -21.64 -21.66
CA GLU A 223 -35.58 -20.47 -22.00
C GLU A 223 -36.15 -20.60 -23.43
N LEU A 224 -35.40 -21.21 -24.35
CA LEU A 224 -35.84 -21.50 -25.72
C LEU A 224 -36.95 -22.56 -25.74
N ASP A 225 -36.84 -23.61 -24.93
CA ASP A 225 -37.87 -24.65 -24.81
C ASP A 225 -39.18 -24.09 -24.27
N GLN A 226 -39.12 -23.19 -23.29
CA GLN A 226 -40.30 -22.50 -22.77
C GLN A 226 -40.93 -21.55 -23.80
N ALA A 227 -40.12 -20.86 -24.60
CA ALA A 227 -40.60 -20.02 -25.69
C ALA A 227 -41.27 -20.87 -26.80
N ALA A 228 -40.66 -22.01 -27.15
CA ALA A 228 -41.20 -22.96 -28.10
C ALA A 228 -42.51 -23.59 -27.62
N ALA A 229 -42.62 -23.95 -26.34
CA ALA A 229 -43.85 -24.46 -25.74
C ALA A 229 -44.99 -23.43 -25.77
N ARG A 230 -44.68 -22.15 -25.50
CA ARG A 230 -45.66 -21.05 -25.59
C ARG A 230 -46.14 -20.81 -27.03
N LEU A 231 -45.24 -20.95 -28.02
CA LEU A 231 -45.58 -20.86 -29.45
C LEU A 231 -46.44 -22.04 -29.91
N LYS A 232 -46.07 -23.28 -29.56
CA LYS A 232 -46.87 -24.49 -29.87
C LYS A 232 -48.28 -24.39 -29.29
N LYS A 233 -48.40 -23.93 -28.04
CA LYS A 233 -49.71 -23.70 -27.39
C LYS A 233 -50.54 -22.61 -28.08
N LYS A 234 -49.90 -21.55 -28.60
CA LYS A 234 -50.60 -20.48 -29.37
C LYS A 234 -50.97 -20.90 -30.79
N LEU A 235 -50.20 -21.80 -31.40
CA LEU A 235 -50.44 -22.31 -32.76
C LEU A 235 -51.41 -23.50 -32.79
N GLY A 236 -51.89 -23.97 -31.63
CA GLY A 236 -52.91 -25.00 -31.55
C GLY A 236 -52.44 -26.39 -32.01
N ILE A 237 -51.14 -26.66 -31.98
CA ILE A 237 -50.58 -27.96 -32.33
C ILE A 237 -50.57 -28.80 -31.04
N GLU A 238 -51.69 -29.45 -30.75
CA GLU A 238 -51.73 -30.55 -29.78
C GLU A 238 -50.99 -31.74 -30.38
N GLN A 239 -50.09 -32.35 -29.60
CA GLN A 239 -49.46 -33.62 -29.97
C GLN A 239 -50.52 -34.72 -29.89
N GLU A 240 -50.97 -35.22 -31.05
CA GLU A 240 -51.48 -36.59 -31.15
C GLU A 240 -50.29 -37.56 -31.04
N ASP A 241 -49.78 -37.75 -29.83
CA ASP A 241 -48.99 -38.94 -29.50
C ASP A 241 -49.94 -39.91 -28.76
N LYS A 242 -50.72 -40.67 -29.53
CA LYS A 242 -51.33 -41.93 -29.09
C LYS A 242 -51.38 -42.96 -30.22
N GLU A 243 -50.70 -44.08 -29.96
CA GLU A 243 -51.05 -45.46 -30.31
C GLU A 243 -51.14 -45.84 -31.79
N LYS A 244 -50.07 -46.48 -32.28
CA LYS A 244 -50.18 -47.76 -33.01
C LYS A 244 -49.02 -48.69 -32.62
N ASP A 245 -49.18 -49.31 -31.46
CA ASP A 245 -48.87 -50.74 -31.32
C ASP A 245 -50.10 -51.53 -31.86
N ASP A 246 -49.86 -52.74 -32.35
CA ASP A 246 -50.77 -53.74 -32.94
C ASP A 246 -50.97 -53.71 -34.48
N GLU A 247 -50.00 -54.28 -35.22
CA GLU A 247 -50.08 -55.60 -35.91
C GLU A 247 -48.75 -56.00 -36.57
#